data_AF-A0A969HPA5-F1
#
_entry.id   AF-A0A969HPA5-F1
#
_cell.length_a   1.000
_cell.length_b   1.000
_cell.length_c   1.000
_cell.angle_alpha   90.00
_cell.angle_beta   90.00
_cell.angle_gamma   90.00
#
_symmetry.space_group_name_H-M   'P 1'
#
loop_
_entity.id
_entity.type
_entity.pdbx_description
1 polymer ?
#
loop_
_entity_poly.entity_id
_entity_poly.type
_entity_poly.pdbx_seq_one_letter_code
_entity_poly.pdbx_strand_id
1 'polypeptide(L)'
;MADSSQRGANNGKSVNALHAMKILHLNTSDAGGAARASIRLHEGLIQSGMDSQMLVLYQYQPDKAKIYKLQPPSGSLTQKIRDSLAARWDNRQKKQKLGHKTQNYEVFSFPTSIYDLSRHPLVQTADIVHLHWIAGFVDYPSFLEN
;
A
#
# COMPACT_ATOMS: atom_id res chain seq x y z
N MET A 1 2.73 -21.61 -63.78
CA MET A 1 4.01 -20.90 -63.64
C MET A 1 3.86 -19.91 -62.50
N ALA A 2 4.24 -20.38 -61.30
CA ALA A 2 5.29 -19.80 -60.43
C ALA A 2 4.78 -18.56 -59.67
N ASP A 3 4.29 -18.70 -58.44
CA ASP A 3 5.06 -18.77 -57.17
C ASP A 3 5.91 -17.52 -56.92
N SER A 4 5.55 -16.74 -55.88
CA SER A 4 6.47 -16.46 -54.77
C SER A 4 6.00 -15.32 -53.86
N SER A 5 6.27 -15.55 -52.57
CA SER A 5 6.48 -14.58 -51.49
C SER A 5 5.30 -14.22 -50.61
N GLN A 6 4.98 -15.18 -49.74
CA GLN A 6 4.96 -14.94 -48.30
C GLN A 6 5.98 -13.85 -47.88
N ARG A 7 5.49 -12.70 -47.40
CA ARG A 7 6.24 -11.70 -46.62
C ARG A 7 5.24 -11.05 -45.66
N GLY A 8 5.42 -11.03 -44.36
CA GLY A 8 6.39 -11.68 -43.51
C GLY A 8 5.72 -11.73 -42.13
N ALA A 9 5.85 -12.86 -41.46
CA ALA A 9 5.63 -12.94 -40.03
C ALA A 9 6.54 -11.89 -39.39
N ASN A 10 5.97 -10.78 -38.93
CA ASN A 10 6.70 -9.85 -38.09
C ASN A 10 6.78 -10.49 -36.71
N ASN A 11 7.70 -11.44 -36.59
CA ASN A 11 8.38 -11.80 -35.36
C ASN A 11 9.12 -10.55 -34.87
N GLY A 12 8.34 -9.60 -34.37
CA GLY A 12 8.79 -8.54 -33.49
C GLY A 12 9.17 -9.22 -32.19
N LYS A 13 10.42 -9.70 -32.18
CA LYS A 13 11.19 -10.12 -31.01
C LYS A 13 10.60 -9.48 -29.77
N SER A 14 10.14 -10.35 -28.86
CA SER A 14 10.05 -10.12 -27.42
C SER A 14 10.73 -8.82 -27.08
N VAL A 15 9.92 -7.76 -26.91
CA VAL A 15 10.38 -6.65 -26.07
C VAL A 15 10.84 -7.39 -24.83
N ASN A 16 12.17 -7.38 -24.58
CA ASN A 16 12.76 -7.89 -23.35
C ASN A 16 11.74 -7.63 -22.25
N ALA A 17 11.38 -8.63 -21.45
CA ALA A 17 10.44 -8.44 -20.35
C ALA A 17 10.93 -7.26 -19.51
N LEU A 18 10.54 -6.05 -19.92
CA LEU A 18 10.80 -4.80 -19.24
C LEU A 18 10.09 -5.08 -17.94
N HIS A 19 10.84 -5.01 -16.84
CA HIS A 19 10.25 -5.17 -15.52
C HIS A 19 8.97 -4.35 -15.51
N ALA A 20 7.81 -5.02 -15.51
CA ALA A 20 6.55 -4.31 -15.59
C ALA A 20 6.52 -3.45 -14.33
N MET A 21 6.51 -2.13 -14.50
CA MET A 21 6.67 -1.20 -13.38
C MET A 21 5.63 -1.52 -12.31
N LYS A 22 6.11 -1.84 -11.11
CA LYS A 22 5.30 -2.24 -9.96
C LYS A 22 4.95 -1.01 -9.14
N ILE A 23 3.66 -0.73 -9.07
CA ILE A 23 3.13 0.45 -8.40
C ILE A 23 2.34 -0.01 -7.17
N LEU A 24 2.72 0.47 -5.99
CA LEU A 24 2.01 0.19 -4.75
C LEU A 24 1.30 1.44 -4.24
N HIS A 25 0.00 1.34 -3.97
CA HIS A 25 -0.75 2.33 -3.21
C HIS A 25 -0.84 1.91 -1.75
N LEU A 26 -0.40 2.78 -0.83
CA LEU A 26 -0.59 2.59 0.62
C LEU A 26 -1.72 3.50 1.11
N ASN A 27 -2.68 2.94 1.84
CA ASN A 27 -3.75 3.72 2.45
C ASN A 27 -4.21 3.11 3.77
N THR A 28 -4.54 3.91 4.77
CA THR A 28 -5.10 3.37 6.03
C THR A 28 -6.46 2.68 5.80
N SER A 29 -7.25 3.09 4.81
CA SER A 29 -8.60 2.57 4.55
C SER A 29 -8.89 2.46 3.05
N ASP A 30 -9.64 1.44 2.63
CA ASP A 30 -10.23 1.39 1.28
C ASP A 30 -11.61 2.09 1.18
N ALA A 31 -12.03 2.79 2.24
CA ALA A 31 -13.24 3.62 2.27
C ALA A 31 -12.92 5.10 2.59
N GLY A 32 -13.73 6.02 2.04
CA GLY A 32 -13.60 7.47 2.23
C GLY A 32 -13.04 8.22 1.01
N GLY A 33 -12.82 9.53 1.13
CA GLY A 33 -12.40 10.39 0.02
C GLY A 33 -11.03 10.02 -0.57
N ALA A 34 -10.02 9.90 0.30
CA ALA A 34 -8.67 9.50 -0.09
C ALA A 34 -8.64 8.10 -0.73
N ALA A 35 -9.39 7.16 -0.15
CA ALA A 35 -9.54 5.81 -0.69
C ALA A 35 -10.18 5.79 -2.09
N ARG A 36 -11.27 6.54 -2.28
CA ARG A 36 -11.91 6.65 -3.60
C ARG A 36 -10.97 7.23 -4.65
N ALA A 37 -10.14 8.20 -4.28
CA ALA A 37 -9.14 8.76 -5.19
C ALA A 37 -8.04 7.74 -5.53
N SER A 38 -7.47 7.08 -4.53
CA SER A 38 -6.41 6.08 -4.74
C SER A 38 -6.90 4.87 -5.53
N ILE A 39 -8.12 4.40 -5.26
CA ILE A 39 -8.72 3.26 -5.97
C ILE A 39 -8.98 3.60 -7.44
N ARG A 40 -9.50 4.80 -7.75
CA ARG A 40 -9.68 5.22 -9.15
C ARG A 40 -8.35 5.27 -9.90
N LEU A 41 -7.30 5.78 -9.25
CA LEU A 41 -5.96 5.82 -9.84
C LEU A 41 -5.43 4.40 -10.08
N HIS A 42 -5.52 3.54 -9.08
CA HIS A 42 -5.14 2.12 -9.16
C HIS A 42 -5.86 1.40 -10.32
N GLU A 43 -7.19 1.54 -10.41
CA GLU A 43 -8.00 0.96 -11.48
C GLU A 43 -7.57 1.49 -12.87
N GLY A 44 -7.31 2.79 -13.00
CA GLY A 44 -6.81 3.38 -14.24
C GLY A 44 -5.42 2.89 -14.65
N LEU A 45 -4.52 2.66 -13.69
CA LEU A 45 -3.20 2.09 -13.93
C LEU A 45 -3.29 0.64 -14.40
N ILE A 46 -4.15 -0.18 -13.77
CA ILE A 46 -4.44 -1.55 -14.21
C ILE A 46 -4.99 -1.55 -15.64
N GLN A 47 -5.96 -0.69 -15.94
CA GLN A 47 -6.55 -0.57 -17.27
C GLN A 47 -5.53 -0.15 -18.33
N SER A 48 -4.48 0.56 -17.93
CA SER A 48 -3.36 0.96 -18.80
C SER A 48 -2.28 -0.12 -18.95
N GLY A 49 -2.49 -1.31 -18.36
CA GLY A 49 -1.56 -2.44 -18.45
C GLY A 49 -0.40 -2.42 -17.44
N MET A 50 -0.45 -1.56 -16.41
CA MET A 50 0.58 -1.50 -15.37
C MET A 50 0.30 -2.49 -14.23
N ASP A 51 1.36 -2.93 -13.53
CA ASP A 51 1.21 -3.75 -12.32
C ASP A 51 0.97 -2.85 -11.10
N SER A 52 -0.28 -2.43 -10.92
CA SER A 52 -0.69 -1.67 -9.74
C SER A 52 -1.33 -2.58 -8.69
N GLN A 53 -0.94 -2.39 -7.43
CA GLN A 53 -1.45 -3.08 -6.25
C GLN A 53 -1.75 -2.05 -5.15
N MET A 54 -2.66 -2.38 -4.24
CA MET A 54 -3.00 -1.52 -3.10
C MET A 54 -2.93 -2.32 -1.80
N LEU A 55 -2.27 -1.76 -0.78
CA LEU A 55 -2.22 -2.34 0.57
C LEU A 55 -2.91 -1.40 1.55
N VAL A 56 -3.87 -1.95 2.29
CA VAL A 56 -4.67 -1.20 3.27
C VAL A 56 -4.65 -1.78 4.66
N LEU A 57 -4.77 -0.93 5.68
CA LEU A 57 -4.92 -1.40 7.06
C LEU A 57 -6.35 -1.89 7.32
N TYR A 58 -7.35 -1.09 6.92
CA TYR A 58 -8.76 -1.42 7.04
C TYR A 58 -9.37 -1.65 5.65
N GLN A 59 -9.95 -2.84 5.47
CA GLN A 59 -10.60 -3.25 4.23
C GLN A 59 -12.10 -3.39 4.46
N TYR A 60 -12.88 -2.69 3.65
CA TYR A 60 -14.34 -2.64 3.63
C TYR A 60 -14.91 -3.05 2.26
N GLN A 61 -14.08 -3.12 1.21
CA GLN A 61 -14.44 -3.50 -0.15
C GLN A 61 -13.60 -4.71 -0.61
N PRO A 62 -13.88 -5.93 -0.10
CA PRO A 62 -13.04 -7.11 -0.34
C PRO A 62 -13.06 -7.62 -1.79
N ASP A 63 -14.09 -7.29 -2.56
CA ASP A 63 -14.26 -7.80 -3.93
C ASP A 63 -13.41 -7.06 -4.97
N LYS A 64 -12.71 -5.99 -4.58
CA LYS A 64 -11.86 -5.22 -5.49
C LYS A 64 -10.53 -5.94 -5.75
N ALA A 65 -10.25 -6.18 -7.03
CA ALA A 65 -9.04 -6.86 -7.46
C ALA A 65 -7.78 -6.11 -7.00
N LYS A 66 -6.73 -6.87 -6.64
CA LYS A 66 -5.40 -6.36 -6.25
C LYS A 66 -5.38 -5.33 -5.10
N ILE A 67 -6.43 -5.33 -4.26
CA ILE A 67 -6.44 -4.62 -2.98
C ILE A 67 -6.28 -5.63 -1.85
N TYR A 68 -5.24 -5.47 -1.05
CA TYR A 68 -4.85 -6.39 0.01
C TYR A 68 -4.97 -5.72 1.38
N LYS A 69 -5.50 -6.45 2.35
CA LYS A 69 -5.48 -6.04 3.75
C LYS A 69 -4.15 -6.44 4.40
N LEU A 70 -3.53 -5.54 5.15
CA LEU A 70 -2.40 -5.87 6.01
C LEU A 70 -2.83 -6.96 7.00
N GLN A 71 -2.21 -8.13 6.88
CA GLN A 71 -2.45 -9.21 7.81
C GLN A 71 -1.71 -8.94 9.11
N PRO A 72 -2.33 -9.23 10.27
CA PRO A 72 -1.59 -9.19 11.52
C PRO A 72 -0.41 -10.18 11.44
N PRO A 73 0.70 -9.90 12.13
CA PRO A 73 1.81 -10.84 12.18
C PRO A 73 1.29 -12.22 12.62
N SER A 74 1.64 -13.28 11.89
CA SER A 74 1.37 -14.67 12.26
C SER A 74 2.28 -15.12 13.40
N GLY A 75 2.31 -14.34 14.49
CA GLY A 75 3.17 -14.54 15.64
C GLY A 75 2.53 -15.42 16.71
N SER A 76 3.39 -15.95 17.58
CA SER A 76 3.01 -16.61 18.83
C SER A 76 2.13 -15.71 19.70
N LEU A 77 1.48 -16.30 20.71
CA LEU A 77 0.69 -15.55 21.70
C LEU A 77 1.48 -14.42 22.36
N THR A 78 2.78 -14.63 22.60
CA THR A 78 3.69 -13.61 23.15
C THR A 78 3.87 -12.40 22.22
N GLN A 79 3.98 -12.64 20.92
CA GLN A 79 4.05 -11.57 19.91
C GLN A 79 2.78 -10.73 19.90
N LYS A 80 1.61 -11.37 19.95
CA LYS A 80 0.30 -10.68 20.00
C LYS A 80 0.16 -9.81 21.26
N ILE A 81 0.63 -10.29 22.41
CA ILE A 81 0.64 -9.51 23.66
C ILE A 81 1.56 -8.30 23.53
N ARG A 82 2.78 -8.50 23.00
CA ARG A 82 3.74 -7.41 22.77
C ARG A 82 3.16 -6.33 21.87
N ASP A 83 2.54 -6.72 20.76
CA ASP A 83 1.96 -5.80 19.79
C ASP A 83 0.77 -5.04 20.40
N SER A 84 -0.05 -5.72 21.23
CA SER A 84 -1.14 -5.07 21.97
C SER A 84 -0.62 -4.05 23.00
N LEU A 85 0.47 -4.38 23.72
CA LEU A 85 1.10 -3.47 24.67
C LEU A 85 1.72 -2.26 23.95
N ALA A 86 2.40 -2.48 22.82
CA ALA A 86 2.96 -1.42 21.99
C ALA A 86 1.85 -0.48 21.50
N ALA A 87 0.72 -1.01 21.00
CA ALA A 87 -0.44 -0.23 20.59
C ALA A 87 -1.05 0.59 21.73
N ARG A 88 -1.15 0.02 22.94
CA ARG A 88 -1.64 0.74 24.12
C ARG A 88 -0.69 1.85 24.55
N TRP A 89 0.61 1.58 24.52
CA TRP A 89 1.64 2.56 24.87
C TRP A 89 1.64 3.74 23.88
N ASP A 90 1.66 3.45 22.58
CA ASP A 90 1.63 4.46 21.52
C ASP A 90 0.38 5.34 21.63
N ASN A 91 -0.81 4.73 21.80
CA ASN A 91 -2.05 5.48 22.03
C ASN A 91 -2.00 6.35 23.30
N ARG A 92 -1.39 5.87 24.38
CA ARG A 92 -1.22 6.65 25.62
C ARG A 92 -0.27 7.84 25.41
N GLN A 93 0.82 7.66 24.66
CA GLN A 93 1.75 8.75 24.33
C GLN A 93 1.09 9.80 23.44
N LYS A 94 0.38 9.37 22.39
CA LYS A 94 -0.37 10.26 21.50
C LYS A 94 -1.43 11.07 22.26
N LYS A 95 -2.20 10.43 23.14
CA LYS A 95 -3.18 11.12 24.00
C LYS A 95 -2.52 12.13 24.95
N GLN A 96 -1.40 11.78 25.57
CA GLN A 96 -0.66 12.72 26.43
C GLN A 96 -0.15 13.93 25.65
N LYS A 97 0.37 13.74 24.43
CA LYS A 97 0.84 14.83 23.56
C LYS A 97 -0.28 15.74 23.07
N LEU A 98 -1.47 15.21 22.80
CA LEU A 98 -2.64 15.98 22.39
C LEU A 98 -3.33 16.68 23.57
N GLY A 99 -3.17 16.19 24.80
CA GLY A 99 -3.83 16.72 25.98
C GLY A 99 -5.36 16.77 25.81
N HIS A 100 -5.98 17.88 26.22
CA HIS A 100 -7.43 18.14 26.05
C HIS A 100 -7.79 18.80 24.72
N LYS A 101 -6.86 18.92 23.76
CA LYS A 101 -7.05 19.69 22.52
C LYS A 101 -7.84 18.95 21.44
N THR A 102 -8.61 17.92 21.77
CA THR A 102 -9.23 17.04 20.76
C THR A 102 -10.68 17.37 20.42
N GLN A 103 -11.33 18.28 21.15
CA GLN A 103 -12.79 18.44 21.05
C GLN A 103 -13.25 19.43 19.97
N ASN A 104 -12.38 20.34 19.51
CA ASN A 104 -12.70 21.40 18.53
C ASN A 104 -11.59 21.66 17.49
N TYR A 105 -10.64 20.73 17.33
CA TYR A 105 -9.48 20.91 16.45
C TYR A 105 -9.49 19.87 15.33
N GLU A 106 -8.82 20.20 14.23
CA GLU A 106 -8.59 19.27 13.13
C GLU A 106 -7.81 18.03 13.59
N VAL A 107 -7.98 16.93 12.86
CA VAL A 107 -7.33 15.65 13.17
C VAL A 107 -5.81 15.81 13.04
N PHE A 108 -5.10 15.62 14.15
CA PHE A 108 -3.63 15.59 14.15
C PHE A 108 -3.14 14.15 14.02
N SER A 109 -2.40 13.86 12.95
CA SER A 109 -1.71 12.58 12.75
C SER A 109 -0.27 12.65 13.24
N PHE A 110 0.21 11.56 13.83
CA PHE A 110 1.62 11.42 14.22
C PHE A 110 2.41 10.67 13.14
N PRO A 111 3.71 10.95 13.00
CA PRO A 111 4.58 10.27 12.02
C PRO A 111 4.90 8.82 12.43
N THR A 112 4.55 8.41 13.64
CA THR A 112 4.85 7.07 14.16
C THR A 112 3.66 6.12 14.04
N SER A 113 3.96 4.89 13.65
CA SER A 113 3.00 3.78 13.58
C SER A 113 3.56 2.55 14.29
N ILE A 114 2.68 1.69 14.78
CA ILE A 114 3.06 0.38 15.32
C ILE A 114 3.28 -0.66 14.22
N TYR A 115 2.92 -0.33 12.98
CA TYR A 115 3.09 -1.19 11.82
C TYR A 115 4.40 -0.84 11.12
N ASP A 116 5.28 -1.83 11.01
CA ASP A 116 6.49 -1.76 10.20
C ASP A 116 6.20 -2.38 8.82
N LEU A 117 6.21 -1.54 7.79
CA LEU A 117 5.98 -1.96 6.41
C LEU A 117 7.27 -2.16 5.61
N SER A 118 8.45 -1.82 6.16
CA SER A 118 9.74 -1.91 5.47
C SER A 118 10.06 -3.32 4.97
N ARG A 119 9.52 -4.32 5.67
CA ARG A 119 9.70 -5.74 5.37
C ARG A 119 8.55 -6.35 4.58
N HIS A 120 7.53 -5.57 4.24
CA HIS A 120 6.36 -6.10 3.54
C HIS A 120 6.75 -6.40 2.07
N PRO A 121 6.45 -7.60 1.53
CA PRO A 121 6.88 -7.96 0.18
C PRO A 121 6.44 -6.96 -0.89
N LEU A 122 5.19 -6.49 -0.83
CA LEU A 122 4.69 -5.48 -1.77
C LEU A 122 5.50 -4.18 -1.72
N VAL A 123 5.98 -3.76 -0.55
CA VAL A 123 6.79 -2.54 -0.40
C VAL A 123 8.18 -2.78 -0.98
N GLN A 124 8.80 -3.91 -0.67
CA GLN A 124 10.15 -4.24 -1.15
C GLN A 124 10.24 -4.44 -2.66
N THR A 125 9.15 -4.89 -3.28
CA THR A 125 9.12 -5.15 -4.73
C THR A 125 8.59 -3.98 -5.56
N ALA A 126 8.05 -2.94 -4.94
CA ALA A 126 7.48 -1.82 -5.67
C ALA A 126 8.57 -0.91 -6.24
N ASP A 127 8.41 -0.50 -7.50
CA ASP A 127 9.24 0.53 -8.12
C ASP A 127 8.75 1.94 -7.73
N ILE A 128 7.43 2.09 -7.52
CA ILE A 128 6.78 3.34 -7.11
C ILE A 128 5.82 3.06 -5.95
N VAL A 129 5.89 3.88 -4.90
CA VAL A 129 4.91 3.86 -3.80
C VAL A 129 4.13 5.17 -3.72
N HIS A 130 2.82 5.10 -3.94
CA HIS A 130 1.88 6.20 -3.73
C HIS A 130 1.29 6.16 -2.33
N LEU A 131 1.51 7.24 -1.56
CA LEU A 131 0.96 7.38 -0.21
C LEU A 131 -0.38 8.12 -0.26
N HIS A 132 -1.46 7.47 0.19
CA HIS A 132 -2.80 8.06 0.26
C HIS A 132 -3.36 7.94 1.67
N TRP A 133 -3.40 9.03 2.43
CA TRP A 133 -3.86 9.04 3.84
C TRP A 133 -3.33 7.85 4.66
N ILE A 134 -2.06 7.95 5.07
CA ILE A 134 -1.32 6.88 5.75
C ILE A 134 -1.26 7.04 7.28
N ALA A 135 -2.08 7.95 7.84
CA ALA A 135 -2.09 8.24 9.26
C ALA A 135 -2.39 6.97 10.08
N GLY A 136 -1.50 6.67 11.03
CA GLY A 136 -1.61 5.49 11.89
C GLY A 136 -1.32 4.15 11.21
N PHE A 137 -0.93 4.16 9.92
CA PHE A 137 -0.59 2.97 9.16
C PHE A 137 0.90 2.89 8.84
N VAL A 138 1.49 3.96 8.30
CA VAL A 138 2.92 3.99 7.95
C VAL A 138 3.72 4.65 9.06
N ASP A 139 4.82 4.00 9.48
CA ASP A 139 5.81 4.59 10.37
C ASP A 139 6.88 5.31 9.54
N TYR A 140 6.90 6.65 9.60
CA TYR A 140 7.69 7.47 8.67
C TYR A 140 9.20 7.23 8.84
N PRO A 141 9.77 7.19 10.07
CA PRO A 141 11.20 6.98 10.25
C PRO A 141 11.65 5.64 9.64
N SER A 142 11.01 4.53 10.04
CA SER A 142 11.40 3.22 9.52
C SER A 142 11.08 3.02 8.04
N PHE A 143 10.06 3.69 7.51
CA PHE A 143 9.67 3.55 6.11
C PHE A 143 10.61 4.29 5.15
N LEU A 144 11.08 5.50 5.52
CA LEU A 144 11.89 6.37 4.66
C LEU A 144 13.40 6.19 4.81
N GLU A 145 13.86 5.52 5.87
CA GLU A 145 15.28 5.23 6.09
C GLU A 145 15.81 4.01 5.30
N ASN A 146 14.98 3.38 4.46
CA ASN A 146 15.36 2.26 3.59
C ASN A 146 15.88 2.70 2.22
#